data_AF-A0A093ZYY8-F1
#
_entry.id   AF-A0A093ZYY8-F1
#
_cell.length_a   1.000
_cell.length_b   1.000
_cell.length_c   1.000
_cell.angle_alpha   90.00
_cell.angle_beta   90.00
_cell.angle_gamma   90.00
#
_symmetry.space_group_name_H-M   'P 1'
#
loop_
_entity.id
_entity.type
_entity.pdbx_description
1 polymer ?
#
loop_
_entity_poly.entity_id
_entity_poly.type
_entity_poly.pdbx_seq_one_letter_code
_entity_poly.pdbx_strand_id
1 'polypeptide(L)'
;MVNFSKTLFAAAAAILATQVVGHPAHNIAQEIAERNQFLKNSARRDLSHCASFLDKRGAEDTSTKRREEAIAKARAERGLPLKRGKVVRRDATDESHLSSLDVTPTTSGVEDTIFSNSSCLLSPEGESGPFYVQGEYIRSDITDAQPGVEIIMDLQFIDISTCLPIVDLIADVWHCNSTGVYGGVVSEGNGDATDTSNINATYLRG
;
A
#
# COMPACT_ATOMS: atom_id res chain seq x y z
N MET A 1 1.80 52.75 8.21
CA MET A 1 1.45 51.78 7.17
C MET A 1 2.75 51.13 6.70
N VAL A 2 3.02 49.90 7.11
CA VAL A 2 4.28 49.21 6.77
C VAL A 2 4.05 48.47 5.45
N ASN A 3 4.68 48.93 4.39
CA ASN A 3 4.61 48.32 3.06
C ASN A 3 5.54 47.10 3.04
N PHE A 4 4.97 45.91 3.23
CA PHE A 4 5.71 44.68 2.98
C PHE A 4 5.99 44.55 1.49
N SER A 5 7.26 44.61 1.12
CA SER A 5 7.70 44.45 -0.28
C SER A 5 7.22 43.09 -0.81
N LYS A 6 6.64 43.08 -2.01
CA LYS A 6 6.21 41.87 -2.72
C LYS A 6 7.34 40.84 -2.89
N THR A 7 8.60 41.27 -2.77
CA THR A 7 9.78 40.41 -2.81
C THR A 7 9.94 39.53 -1.57
N LEU A 8 9.46 39.95 -0.39
CA LEU A 8 9.53 39.14 0.84
C LEU A 8 8.58 37.93 0.78
N PHE A 9 7.41 38.09 0.16
CA PHE A 9 6.44 37.00 -0.02
C PHE A 9 6.94 35.94 -1.02
N ALA A 10 7.65 36.34 -2.08
CA ALA A 10 8.23 35.41 -3.05
C ALA A 10 9.38 34.58 -2.45
N ALA A 11 10.19 35.18 -1.57
CA ALA A 11 11.27 34.47 -0.89
C ALA A 11 10.74 33.44 0.13
N ALA A 12 9.66 33.75 0.86
CA ALA A 12 9.02 32.81 1.79
C ALA A 12 8.38 31.62 1.06
N ALA A 13 7.77 31.82 -0.11
CA ALA A 13 7.21 30.74 -0.92
C ALA A 13 8.29 29.83 -1.55
N ALA A 14 9.46 30.38 -1.89
CA ALA A 14 10.57 29.59 -2.42
C ALA A 14 11.26 28.72 -1.35
N ILE A 15 11.23 29.13 -0.07
CA ILE A 15 11.78 28.35 1.05
C ILE A 15 10.81 27.23 1.47
N LEU A 16 9.51 27.39 1.27
CA LEU A 16 8.50 26.34 1.50
C LEU A 16 8.52 25.21 0.45
N ALA A 17 9.28 25.35 -0.63
CA ALA A 17 9.64 24.26 -1.52
C ALA A 17 10.86 23.50 -0.98
N THR A 18 10.84 23.16 0.32
CA THR A 18 11.83 22.25 0.89
C THR A 18 11.77 20.95 0.11
N GLN A 19 12.94 20.61 -0.44
CA GLN A 19 13.22 19.40 -1.19
C GLN A 19 12.65 18.20 -0.42
N VAL A 20 11.63 17.56 -0.99
CA VAL A 20 11.34 16.17 -0.62
C VAL A 20 12.53 15.39 -1.15
N VAL A 21 13.49 15.11 -0.28
CA VAL A 21 14.56 14.15 -0.59
C VAL A 21 13.87 12.80 -0.61
N GLY A 22 13.37 12.41 -1.79
CA GLY A 22 13.06 11.02 -2.06
C GLY A 22 14.31 10.19 -1.81
N HIS A 23 14.13 8.93 -1.43
CA HIS A 23 15.21 7.98 -1.20
C HIS A 23 16.30 8.07 -2.29
N PRO A 24 17.59 7.81 -1.96
CA PRO A 24 18.67 7.83 -2.93
C PRO A 24 18.24 7.10 -4.21
N ALA A 25 18.39 7.73 -5.36
CA ALA A 25 17.95 7.16 -6.62
C ALA A 25 18.61 5.78 -6.83
N HIS A 26 17.81 4.72 -6.91
CA HIS A 26 18.28 3.39 -7.26
C HIS A 26 18.54 3.29 -8.78
N ASN A 27 19.30 2.27 -9.18
CA ASN A 27 19.52 1.99 -10.60
C ASN A 27 18.34 1.19 -11.18
N ILE A 28 17.40 1.89 -11.83
CA ILE A 28 16.21 1.28 -12.43
C ILE A 28 16.56 0.15 -13.42
N ALA A 29 17.65 0.28 -14.18
CA ALA A 29 18.05 -0.76 -15.14
C ALA A 29 18.49 -2.04 -14.42
N GLN A 30 19.14 -1.90 -13.27
CA GLN A 30 19.51 -3.02 -12.41
C GLN A 30 18.26 -3.68 -11.82
N GLU A 31 17.33 -2.91 -11.24
CA GLU A 31 16.09 -3.47 -10.69
C GLU A 31 15.26 -4.21 -11.74
N ILE A 32 15.16 -3.66 -12.96
CA ILE A 32 14.48 -4.32 -14.08
C ILE A 32 15.19 -5.64 -14.43
N ALA A 33 16.53 -5.67 -14.46
CA ALA A 33 17.29 -6.87 -14.76
C ALA A 33 17.09 -7.96 -13.69
N GLU A 34 17.14 -7.58 -12.40
CA GLU A 34 16.90 -8.45 -11.26
C GLU A 34 15.46 -9.01 -11.28
N ARG A 35 14.46 -8.15 -11.50
CA ARG A 35 13.06 -8.57 -11.67
C ARG A 35 12.90 -9.55 -12.82
N ASN A 36 13.50 -9.27 -13.99
CA ASN A 36 13.42 -10.15 -15.15
C ASN A 36 14.12 -11.49 -14.91
N GLN A 37 15.24 -11.51 -14.18
CA GLN A 37 15.93 -12.73 -13.80
C GLN A 37 15.09 -13.56 -12.81
N PHE A 38 14.50 -12.92 -11.80
CA PHE A 38 13.57 -13.58 -10.89
C PHE A 38 12.42 -14.21 -11.66
N LEU A 39 11.72 -13.45 -12.50
CA LEU A 39 10.61 -13.97 -13.30
C LEU A 39 11.05 -15.17 -14.16
N LYS A 40 12.23 -15.13 -14.79
CA LYS A 40 12.76 -16.25 -15.58
C LYS A 40 12.98 -17.52 -14.76
N ASN A 41 13.44 -17.39 -13.52
CA ASN A 41 13.88 -18.51 -12.69
C ASN A 41 12.81 -19.01 -11.70
N SER A 42 11.74 -18.26 -11.48
CA SER A 42 10.66 -18.66 -10.57
C SER A 42 9.83 -19.80 -11.14
N ALA A 43 9.81 -20.93 -10.41
CA ALA A 43 9.06 -22.14 -10.78
C ALA A 43 7.54 -21.96 -10.73
N ARG A 44 7.07 -20.98 -9.95
CA ARG A 44 5.67 -20.53 -9.89
C ARG A 44 5.69 -19.02 -10.09
N ARG A 45 4.85 -18.51 -11.00
CA ARG A 45 4.74 -17.07 -11.28
C ARG A 45 3.41 -16.47 -10.80
N ASP A 46 2.44 -17.34 -10.56
CA ASP A 46 1.09 -17.01 -10.17
C ASP A 46 0.47 -18.10 -9.29
N LEU A 47 -0.79 -17.89 -8.90
CA LEU A 47 -1.59 -18.82 -8.12
C LEU A 47 -2.57 -19.65 -8.98
N SER A 48 -2.37 -19.74 -10.30
CA SER A 48 -3.29 -20.46 -11.20
C SER A 48 -3.44 -21.93 -10.80
N HIS A 49 -2.37 -22.58 -10.33
CA HIS A 49 -2.42 -23.96 -9.82
C HIS A 49 -3.27 -24.09 -8.55
N CYS A 50 -3.46 -23.01 -7.79
CA CYS A 50 -4.34 -22.96 -6.62
C CYS A 50 -5.80 -22.63 -6.95
N ALA A 51 -6.09 -22.09 -8.14
CA ALA A 51 -7.41 -21.53 -8.46
C ALA A 51 -8.56 -22.51 -8.17
N SER A 52 -8.50 -23.73 -8.73
CA SER A 52 -9.54 -24.75 -8.50
C SER A 52 -9.67 -25.21 -7.05
N PHE A 53 -8.60 -25.10 -6.27
CA PHE A 53 -8.61 -25.46 -4.86
C PHE A 53 -9.25 -24.35 -4.01
N LEU A 54 -8.87 -23.10 -4.27
CA LEU A 54 -9.43 -21.92 -3.60
C LEU A 54 -10.92 -21.76 -3.89
N ASP A 55 -11.33 -22.00 -5.14
CA ASP A 55 -12.72 -22.01 -5.58
C ASP A 55 -13.55 -23.06 -4.83
N LYS A 56 -13.10 -24.33 -4.82
CA LYS A 56 -13.78 -25.41 -4.07
C LYS A 56 -13.92 -25.14 -2.58
N ARG A 57 -13.06 -24.31 -1.99
CA ARG A 57 -13.12 -23.93 -0.59
C ARG A 57 -13.96 -22.68 -0.33
N GLY A 58 -14.43 -21.99 -1.37
CA GLY A 58 -15.14 -20.72 -1.24
C GLY A 58 -14.26 -19.60 -0.66
N ALA A 59 -12.95 -19.64 -0.95
CA ALA A 59 -12.01 -18.65 -0.41
C ALA A 59 -12.31 -17.24 -0.94
N GLU A 60 -12.70 -17.14 -2.21
CA GLU A 60 -13.09 -15.88 -2.84
C GLU A 60 -14.37 -15.30 -2.24
N ASP A 61 -15.41 -16.13 -2.09
CA ASP A 61 -16.68 -15.72 -1.46
C ASP A 61 -16.46 -15.23 -0.03
N THR A 62 -15.66 -15.97 0.74
CA THR A 62 -15.33 -15.61 2.13
C THR A 62 -14.57 -14.29 2.18
N SER A 63 -13.59 -14.10 1.30
CA SER A 63 -12.79 -12.88 1.23
C SER A 63 -13.64 -11.68 0.80
N THR A 64 -14.53 -11.85 -0.17
CA THR A 64 -15.46 -10.82 -0.63
C THR A 64 -16.42 -10.41 0.47
N LYS A 65 -17.05 -11.37 1.14
CA LYS A 65 -17.94 -11.09 2.28
C LYS A 65 -17.23 -10.30 3.38
N ARG A 66 -16.03 -10.72 3.76
CA ARG A 66 -15.24 -10.04 4.80
C ARG A 66 -14.87 -8.61 4.41
N ARG A 67 -14.49 -8.37 3.14
CA ARG A 67 -14.23 -7.03 2.61
C ARG A 67 -15.49 -6.16 2.60
N GLU A 68 -16.64 -6.72 2.21
CA GLU A 68 -17.92 -6.02 2.25
C GLU A 68 -18.30 -5.60 3.67
N GLU A 69 -18.14 -6.49 4.65
CA GLU A 69 -18.37 -6.21 6.07
C GLU A 69 -17.42 -5.13 6.61
N ALA A 70 -16.13 -5.22 6.30
CA ALA A 70 -15.13 -4.22 6.71
C ALA A 70 -15.44 -2.83 6.12
N ILE A 71 -15.78 -2.77 4.83
CA ILE A 71 -16.18 -1.53 4.16
C ILE A 71 -17.47 -0.97 4.78
N ALA A 72 -18.48 -1.82 5.03
CA ALA A 72 -19.73 -1.39 5.62
C ALA A 72 -19.51 -0.80 7.02
N LYS A 73 -18.72 -1.47 7.86
CA LYS A 73 -18.36 -1.01 9.20
C LYS A 73 -17.67 0.36 9.15
N ALA A 74 -16.59 0.49 8.37
CA ALA A 74 -15.85 1.75 8.29
C ALA A 74 -16.67 2.90 7.71
N ARG A 75 -17.59 2.60 6.77
CA ARG A 75 -18.54 3.62 6.27
C ARG A 75 -19.50 4.06 7.36
N ALA A 76 -20.04 3.13 8.14
CA ALA A 76 -20.96 3.44 9.23
C ALA A 76 -20.29 4.31 10.30
N GLU A 77 -19.07 3.98 10.70
CA GLU A 77 -18.28 4.75 11.67
C GLU A 77 -18.03 6.19 11.22
N ARG A 78 -17.97 6.42 9.89
CA ARG A 78 -17.82 7.75 9.28
C ARG A 78 -19.15 8.44 8.95
N GLY A 79 -20.30 7.85 9.30
CA GLY A 79 -21.63 8.36 8.94
C GLY A 79 -21.89 8.39 7.43
N LEU A 80 -21.17 7.58 6.65
CA LEU A 80 -21.32 7.49 5.20
C LEU A 80 -22.43 6.51 4.82
N PRO A 81 -23.16 6.75 3.71
CA PRO A 81 -24.24 5.87 3.29
C PRO A 81 -23.70 4.47 2.93
N LEU A 82 -24.33 3.40 3.43
CA LEU A 82 -23.91 2.03 3.14
C LEU A 82 -24.13 1.64 1.67
N LYS A 83 -25.17 2.19 1.03
CA LYS A 83 -25.37 2.04 -0.42
C LYS A 83 -24.40 2.95 -1.15
N ARG A 84 -23.51 2.36 -1.95
CA ARG A 84 -22.75 3.12 -2.96
C ARG A 84 -23.73 3.71 -3.97
N GLY A 85 -23.63 5.02 -4.20
CA GLY A 85 -24.27 5.65 -5.36
C GLY A 85 -23.74 5.04 -6.66
N LYS A 86 -24.40 5.34 -7.78
CA LYS A 86 -23.94 4.90 -9.11
C LYS A 86 -22.47 5.33 -9.27
N VAL A 87 -21.58 4.37 -9.50
CA VAL A 87 -20.17 4.67 -9.80
C VAL A 87 -20.17 5.45 -11.10
N VAL A 88 -19.91 6.75 -11.00
CA VAL A 88 -19.74 7.60 -12.17
C VAL A 88 -18.31 7.42 -12.64
N ARG A 89 -18.10 7.30 -13.95
CA ARG A 89 -16.75 7.32 -14.54
C ARG A 89 -16.05 8.56 -13.97
N ARG A 90 -14.98 8.37 -13.19
CA ARG A 90 -14.02 9.45 -13.00
C ARG A 90 -13.45 9.72 -14.39
N ASP A 91 -13.23 10.96 -14.77
CA ASP A 91 -12.63 11.27 -16.05
C ASP A 91 -11.28 10.54 -16.13
N ALA A 92 -11.28 9.37 -16.75
CA ALA A 92 -10.07 8.70 -17.17
C ALA A 92 -9.48 9.68 -18.16
N THR A 93 -8.35 10.26 -17.80
CA THR A 93 -7.60 11.12 -18.70
C THR A 93 -7.36 10.30 -19.97
N ASP A 94 -7.64 10.85 -21.15
CA ASP A 94 -7.38 10.22 -22.47
C ASP A 94 -5.86 10.11 -22.74
N GLU A 95 -5.09 9.73 -21.72
CA GLU A 95 -3.66 9.51 -21.78
C GLU A 95 -3.44 8.15 -22.43
N SER A 96 -2.70 8.16 -23.53
CA SER A 96 -2.28 6.92 -24.18
C SER A 96 -1.31 6.18 -23.27
N HIS A 97 -1.71 4.98 -22.81
CA HIS A 97 -0.84 4.07 -22.07
C HIS A 97 0.13 3.29 -22.98
N LEU A 98 0.34 3.75 -24.23
CA LEU A 98 1.22 3.15 -25.25
C LEU A 98 0.90 1.69 -25.59
N SER A 99 -0.28 1.20 -25.19
CA SER A 99 -0.78 -0.09 -25.63
C SER A 99 -1.16 -0.02 -27.10
N SER A 100 -0.65 -0.95 -27.91
CA SER A 100 -1.12 -1.15 -29.29
C SER A 100 -2.43 -1.95 -29.36
N LEU A 101 -2.98 -2.36 -28.22
CA LEU A 101 -4.19 -3.15 -28.10
C LEU A 101 -5.39 -2.24 -27.78
N ASP A 102 -6.40 -2.25 -28.63
CA ASP A 102 -7.67 -1.55 -28.41
C ASP A 102 -8.61 -2.45 -27.57
N VAL A 103 -8.69 -2.14 -26.27
CA VAL A 103 -9.44 -2.91 -25.29
C VAL A 103 -10.52 -2.03 -24.68
N THR A 104 -11.77 -2.48 -24.75
CA THR A 104 -12.91 -1.83 -24.11
C THR A 104 -13.47 -2.73 -23.01
N PRO A 105 -14.21 -2.20 -22.02
CA PRO A 105 -14.89 -3.02 -21.01
C PRO A 105 -15.90 -4.04 -21.56
N THR A 106 -16.23 -3.98 -22.85
CA THR A 106 -17.14 -4.92 -23.52
C THR A 106 -16.42 -5.87 -24.48
N THR A 107 -15.09 -5.79 -24.58
CA THR A 107 -14.30 -6.73 -25.38
C THR A 107 -14.50 -8.16 -24.82
N SER A 108 -14.72 -9.15 -25.70
CA SER A 108 -14.86 -10.54 -25.26
C SER A 108 -13.55 -11.00 -24.60
N GLY A 109 -13.64 -11.58 -23.40
CA GLY A 109 -12.44 -11.96 -22.64
C GLY A 109 -11.64 -10.76 -22.12
N VAL A 110 -12.26 -9.58 -21.99
CA VAL A 110 -11.61 -8.39 -21.41
C VAL A 110 -11.09 -8.67 -20.00
N GLU A 111 -11.83 -9.45 -19.21
CA GLU A 111 -11.42 -9.86 -17.86
C GLU A 111 -10.14 -10.68 -17.92
N ASP A 112 -10.02 -11.64 -18.84
CA ASP A 112 -8.76 -12.37 -19.04
C ASP A 112 -7.64 -11.44 -19.52
N THR A 113 -7.94 -10.44 -20.35
CA THR A 113 -6.93 -9.49 -20.83
C THR A 113 -6.40 -8.59 -19.72
N ILE A 114 -7.28 -8.15 -18.80
CA ILE A 114 -6.95 -7.26 -17.67
C ILE A 114 -6.34 -8.06 -16.51
N PHE A 115 -6.88 -9.25 -16.23
CA PHE A 115 -6.59 -10.01 -15.02
C PHE A 115 -5.76 -11.27 -15.26
N SER A 116 -5.50 -11.71 -16.50
CA SER A 116 -4.56 -12.81 -16.73
C SER A 116 -3.17 -12.44 -16.21
N ASN A 117 -2.59 -13.34 -15.42
CA ASN A 117 -1.30 -13.13 -14.76
C ASN A 117 -1.22 -11.92 -13.80
N SER A 118 -2.37 -11.35 -13.39
CA SER A 118 -2.41 -10.24 -12.42
C SER A 118 -2.04 -10.67 -11.00
N SER A 119 -2.04 -11.97 -10.71
CA SER A 119 -1.43 -12.53 -9.50
C SER A 119 0.04 -12.80 -9.76
N CYS A 120 0.89 -11.78 -9.75
CA CYS A 120 2.31 -12.05 -9.49
C CYS A 120 2.41 -12.62 -8.07
N LEU A 121 2.97 -13.83 -7.95
CA LEU A 121 3.43 -14.31 -6.66
C LEU A 121 4.37 -13.27 -6.05
N LEU A 122 4.27 -13.13 -4.72
CA LEU A 122 4.93 -12.13 -3.91
C LEU A 122 6.35 -11.82 -4.42
N SER A 123 6.68 -10.53 -4.51
CA SER A 123 8.07 -10.08 -4.59
C SER A 123 8.93 -10.83 -3.56
N PRO A 124 10.23 -11.05 -3.84
CA PRO A 124 11.13 -11.58 -2.82
C PRO A 124 10.99 -10.77 -1.51
N GLU A 125 11.26 -11.44 -0.40
CA GLU A 125 11.40 -10.82 0.92
C GLU A 125 12.12 -9.46 0.76
N GLY A 126 11.41 -8.39 1.12
CA GLY A 126 11.94 -7.04 1.06
C GLY A 126 12.81 -6.75 2.27
N GLU A 127 13.63 -5.73 2.19
CA GLU A 127 14.42 -5.27 3.32
C GLU A 127 13.50 -4.67 4.40
N SER A 128 13.69 -5.06 5.67
CA SER A 128 12.93 -4.49 6.80
C SER A 128 13.23 -2.99 7.03
N GLY A 129 14.32 -2.48 6.44
CA GLY A 129 14.78 -1.11 6.61
C GLY A 129 15.24 -0.79 8.04
N PRO A 130 15.70 0.45 8.30
CA PRO A 130 16.26 0.84 9.60
C PRO A 130 15.20 1.18 10.66
N PHE A 131 13.90 1.09 10.32
CA PHE A 131 12.82 1.57 11.17
C PHE A 131 11.95 0.46 11.77
N TYR A 132 12.34 -0.80 11.59
CA TYR A 132 11.70 -1.92 12.27
C TYR A 132 12.02 -1.90 13.77
N VAL A 133 11.00 -2.14 14.59
CA VAL A 133 11.13 -2.22 16.06
C VAL A 133 10.53 -3.56 16.49
N GLN A 134 11.27 -4.31 17.30
CA GLN A 134 10.84 -5.64 17.74
C GLN A 134 9.95 -5.55 18.99
N GLY A 135 8.91 -6.39 19.06
CA GLY A 135 8.11 -6.56 20.27
C GLY A 135 6.95 -5.55 20.39
N GLU A 136 6.39 -5.15 19.27
CA GLU A 136 5.23 -4.26 19.20
C GLU A 136 3.95 -4.89 19.80
N TYR A 137 2.98 -4.04 20.09
CA TYR A 137 1.68 -4.48 20.60
C TYR A 137 0.89 -5.24 19.54
N ILE A 138 0.34 -6.40 19.90
CA ILE A 138 -0.58 -7.15 19.03
C ILE A 138 -1.93 -6.43 18.99
N ARG A 139 -2.21 -5.71 17.91
CA ARG A 139 -3.46 -4.93 17.75
C ARG A 139 -3.84 -4.74 16.30
N SER A 140 -5.14 -4.55 16.03
CA SER A 140 -5.64 -4.36 14.66
C SER A 140 -5.81 -2.90 14.25
N ASP A 141 -5.97 -2.00 15.22
CA ASP A 141 -5.97 -0.55 14.99
C ASP A 141 -4.63 0.01 15.48
N ILE A 142 -3.82 0.44 14.53
CA ILE A 142 -2.50 1.03 14.78
C ILE A 142 -2.50 2.56 14.57
N THR A 143 -3.66 3.17 14.30
CA THR A 143 -3.73 4.58 13.88
C THR A 143 -3.21 5.54 14.95
N ASP A 144 -3.42 5.22 16.23
CA ASP A 144 -3.06 6.06 17.40
C ASP A 144 -3.42 7.54 17.20
N ALA A 145 -4.58 7.78 16.58
CA ALA A 145 -5.10 9.11 16.23
C ALA A 145 -4.16 9.98 15.36
N GLN A 146 -3.21 9.37 14.65
CA GLN A 146 -2.34 10.10 13.72
C GLN A 146 -3.16 10.75 12.60
N PRO A 147 -2.91 12.02 12.27
CA PRO A 147 -3.56 12.68 11.15
C PRO A 147 -3.20 12.00 9.82
N GLY A 148 -4.19 11.71 8.98
CA GLY A 148 -3.97 11.12 7.67
C GLY A 148 -5.24 10.65 6.98
N VAL A 149 -5.06 9.97 5.86
CA VAL A 149 -6.14 9.23 5.20
C VAL A 149 -6.18 7.83 5.81
N GLU A 150 -7.31 7.48 6.42
CA GLU A 150 -7.49 6.16 7.02
C GLU A 150 -7.51 5.07 5.96
N ILE A 151 -6.66 4.06 6.15
CA ILE A 151 -6.52 2.87 5.30
C ILE A 151 -7.01 1.66 6.08
N ILE A 152 -7.92 0.90 5.47
CA ILE A 152 -8.36 -0.39 6.00
C ILE A 152 -7.59 -1.45 5.25
N MET A 153 -6.76 -2.19 5.98
CA MET A 153 -5.98 -3.27 5.42
C MET A 153 -6.64 -4.61 5.74
N ASP A 154 -6.89 -5.38 4.69
CA ASP A 154 -7.35 -6.75 4.79
C ASP A 154 -6.25 -7.64 4.19
N LEU A 155 -5.63 -8.47 5.03
CA LEU A 155 -4.57 -9.40 4.65
C LEU A 155 -5.08 -10.86 4.65
N GLN A 156 -4.69 -11.61 3.62
CA GLN A 156 -4.91 -13.05 3.52
C GLN A 156 -3.59 -13.72 3.16
N PHE A 157 -3.22 -14.74 3.95
CA PHE A 157 -1.98 -15.49 3.77
C PHE A 157 -2.29 -16.90 3.25
N ILE A 158 -1.67 -17.27 2.14
CA ILE A 158 -1.87 -18.56 1.47
C ILE A 158 -0.49 -19.20 1.26
N ASP A 159 -0.36 -20.45 1.67
CA ASP A 159 0.80 -21.27 1.33
C ASP A 159 0.74 -21.63 -0.16
N ILE A 160 1.75 -21.19 -0.91
CA ILE A 160 1.78 -21.33 -2.38
C ILE A 160 1.98 -22.78 -2.84
N SER A 161 2.48 -23.65 -1.98
CA SER A 161 2.75 -25.06 -2.28
C SER A 161 1.52 -25.91 -2.06
N THR A 162 0.82 -25.68 -0.95
CA THR A 162 -0.35 -26.46 -0.52
C THR A 162 -1.69 -25.81 -0.89
N CYS A 163 -1.68 -24.53 -1.26
CA CYS A 163 -2.86 -23.70 -1.49
C CYS A 163 -3.77 -23.55 -0.26
N LEU A 164 -3.26 -23.88 0.93
CA LEU A 164 -3.98 -23.75 2.19
C LEU A 164 -3.77 -22.35 2.78
N PRO A 165 -4.78 -21.78 3.47
CA PRO A 165 -4.58 -20.62 4.31
C PRO A 165 -3.53 -20.92 5.38
N ILE A 166 -2.65 -19.95 5.65
CA ILE A 166 -1.76 -20.01 6.80
C ILE A 166 -2.57 -19.53 8.01
N VAL A 167 -2.61 -20.34 9.06
CA VAL A 167 -3.30 -20.05 10.32
C VAL A 167 -2.27 -19.86 11.43
N ASP A 168 -2.70 -19.24 12.55
CA ASP A 168 -1.86 -19.01 13.74
C ASP A 168 -0.56 -18.24 13.45
N LEU A 169 -0.64 -17.22 12.58
CA LEU A 169 0.46 -16.33 12.25
C LEU A 169 0.32 -14.97 12.94
N ILE A 170 1.46 -14.33 13.20
CA ILE A 170 1.55 -12.92 13.57
C ILE A 170 2.03 -12.15 12.33
N ALA A 171 1.29 -11.10 11.97
CA ALA A 171 1.68 -10.14 10.95
C ALA A 171 1.95 -8.82 11.66
N ASP A 172 3.15 -8.29 11.45
CA ASP A 172 3.61 -7.02 11.99
C ASP A 172 3.56 -5.98 10.87
N VAL A 173 2.88 -4.87 11.11
CA VAL A 173 2.76 -3.76 10.15
C VAL A 173 3.28 -2.49 10.81
N TRP A 174 4.27 -1.87 10.18
CA TRP A 174 4.78 -0.56 10.57
C TRP A 174 4.84 0.39 9.38
N HIS A 175 4.54 1.66 9.61
CA HIS A 175 4.76 2.70 8.62
C HIS A 175 4.96 4.09 9.25
N CYS A 176 5.43 5.04 8.45
CA CYS A 176 5.52 6.43 8.89
C CYS A 176 4.15 7.12 8.92
N ASN A 177 4.04 8.18 9.70
CA ASN A 177 2.90 9.09 9.66
C ASN A 177 2.85 9.90 8.35
N SER A 178 1.83 10.74 8.20
CA SER A 178 1.60 11.53 6.98
C SER A 178 2.70 12.53 6.64
N THR A 179 3.64 12.79 7.56
CA THR A 179 4.82 13.65 7.34
C THR A 179 6.11 12.87 7.14
N GLY A 180 6.06 11.53 7.12
CA GLY A 180 7.24 10.68 6.90
C GLY A 180 8.03 10.32 8.18
N VAL A 181 7.45 10.50 9.38
CA VAL A 181 8.11 10.16 10.65
C VAL A 181 7.61 8.81 11.17
N TYR A 182 8.56 7.95 11.53
CA TYR A 182 8.33 6.65 12.17
C TYR A 182 8.34 6.81 13.69
N GLY A 183 7.27 6.36 14.37
CA GLY A 183 7.23 6.28 15.83
C GLY A 183 8.27 5.29 16.36
N GLY A 184 8.68 5.39 17.62
CA GLY A 184 9.54 4.40 18.26
C GLY A 184 11.00 4.42 17.79
N VAL A 185 11.39 5.35 16.92
CA VAL A 185 12.75 5.45 16.39
C VAL A 185 13.28 6.88 16.47
N VAL A 186 14.43 7.05 17.12
CA VAL A 186 15.15 8.33 17.19
C VAL A 186 16.44 8.16 16.40
N SER A 187 16.48 8.69 15.17
CA SER A 187 17.62 8.55 14.26
C SER A 187 17.70 9.75 13.32
N GLU A 188 18.90 10.09 12.86
CA GLU A 188 19.07 10.97 11.70
C GLU A 188 18.28 10.41 10.50
N GLY A 189 17.58 11.30 9.79
CA GLY A 189 16.71 10.93 8.67
C GLY A 189 15.27 10.53 9.03
N ASN A 190 14.91 10.50 10.33
CA ASN A 190 13.55 10.23 10.78
C ASN A 190 12.93 11.42 11.55
N GLY A 191 12.49 12.45 10.82
CA GLY A 191 11.91 13.65 11.42
C GLY A 191 12.91 14.45 12.26
N ASP A 192 12.50 14.85 13.47
CA ASP A 192 13.36 15.55 14.43
C ASP A 192 14.15 14.54 15.28
N ALA A 193 15.41 14.32 14.94
CA ALA A 193 16.30 13.41 15.66
C ALA A 193 16.64 13.87 17.10
N THR A 194 16.29 15.10 17.48
CA THR A 194 16.47 15.61 18.85
C THR A 194 15.28 15.33 19.76
N ASP A 195 14.13 14.92 19.19
CA ASP A 195 12.96 14.51 19.96
C ASP A 195 13.14 13.09 20.51
N THR A 196 13.80 13.02 21.68
CA THR A 196 13.97 11.76 22.41
C THR A 196 12.65 11.14 22.90
N SER A 197 11.54 11.89 22.92
CA SER A 197 10.25 11.34 23.36
C SER A 197 9.66 10.36 22.34
N ASN A 198 10.05 10.47 21.06
CA ASN A 198 9.59 9.60 19.99
C ASN A 198 9.98 8.12 20.20
N ILE A 199 10.99 7.82 21.02
CA ILE A 199 11.37 6.43 21.36
C ILE A 199 10.24 5.66 22.04
N ASN A 200 9.32 6.36 22.72
CA ASN A 200 8.17 5.77 23.41
C ASN A 200 6.88 5.85 22.57
N ALA A 201 6.94 6.41 21.36
CA ALA A 201 5.78 6.52 20.50
C ALA A 201 5.50 5.18 19.81
N THR A 202 4.24 4.74 19.87
CA THR A 202 3.85 3.41 19.34
C THR A 202 2.97 3.53 18.10
N TYR A 203 2.70 4.75 17.63
CA TYR A 203 1.79 4.98 16.50
C TYR A 203 2.22 4.27 15.23
N LEU A 204 1.22 3.80 14.48
CA LEU A 204 1.34 3.20 13.15
C LEU A 204 2.24 1.96 13.13
N ARG A 205 2.22 1.20 14.23
CA ARG A 205 2.91 -0.08 14.46
C ARG A 205 2.03 -1.06 15.22
N GLY A 206 2.04 -2.34 14.85
CA GLY A 206 1.37 -3.41 15.59
C GLY A 206 0.99 -4.64 14.78
#